data_AF-A0ABF7PZI3-F1
#
_entry.id   AF-A0ABF7PZI3-F1
#
_cell.length_a   1.000
_cell.length_b   1.000
_cell.length_c   1.000
_cell.angle_alpha   90.00
_cell.angle_beta   90.00
_cell.angle_gamma   90.00
#
_symmetry.space_group_name_H-M   'P 1'
#
loop_
_entity.id
_entity.type
_entity.pdbx_description
1 polymer ?
#
loop_
_entity_poly.entity_id
_entity_poly.type
_entity_poly.pdbx_seq_one_letter_code
_entity_poly.pdbx_strand_id
1 'polypeptide(L)'
;MWLTSFWGFDPGDWGCIGFADESRRSRYLRLSRPGTLVAIYVTKGRGPEEMRGKVVGVLEVSHQAGHAREFISGDRWAEKESDPEYRGKWLFAVRATRAWRIIPEDWKPVEELFPTTYRDSNPEFIGSYGVKVLDAEAQSLFRLQVYETPVYGQTGQIDGTLRQLATALSPSRAVPPATGPYWVGETDGPKHLYILELKGDTAAYLGRPADQVEGLTIIKVGFSRSPLSRRDQIQSAYPLGQFEWAVRYPESIVGPPPYPNARVAIAGEDAMKKRLVEEGAEVLGGEFFLADDGLVIRTWYAGKFAADSANAAAGST
;
A
#
# COMPACT_ATOMS: atom_id res chain seq x y z
N MET A 1 -5.25 -19.50 9.89
CA MET A 1 -5.03 -18.04 9.93
C MET A 1 -5.51 -17.50 11.27
N TRP A 2 -4.94 -16.40 11.74
CA TRP A 2 -5.35 -15.69 12.95
C TRP A 2 -5.74 -14.25 12.61
N LEU A 3 -6.50 -13.61 13.49
CA LEU A 3 -6.86 -12.19 13.45
C LEU A 3 -6.40 -11.54 14.75
N THR A 4 -5.76 -10.38 14.65
CA THR A 4 -5.47 -9.50 15.79
C THR A 4 -5.56 -8.03 15.38
N SER A 5 -5.44 -7.12 16.34
CA SER A 5 -5.62 -5.68 16.13
C SER A 5 -4.39 -4.88 16.55
N PHE A 6 -3.97 -3.96 15.69
CA PHE A 6 -2.87 -3.02 15.94
C PHE A 6 -3.38 -1.57 15.92
N TRP A 7 -2.54 -0.64 16.38
CA TRP A 7 -2.79 0.81 16.26
C TRP A 7 -2.17 1.42 14.98
N GLY A 8 -1.75 0.58 14.05
CA GLY A 8 -1.12 0.92 12.79
C GLY A 8 -0.49 -0.33 12.19
N PHE A 9 -0.10 -0.28 10.93
CA PHE A 9 0.57 -1.41 10.29
C PHE A 9 1.82 -0.93 9.58
N ASP A 10 2.96 -1.14 10.23
CA ASP A 10 4.27 -0.82 9.68
C ASP A 10 5.32 -1.87 10.00
N PRO A 11 5.31 -3.01 9.28
CA PRO A 11 6.19 -4.13 9.58
C PRO A 11 7.68 -3.82 9.37
N GLY A 12 8.03 -2.79 8.58
CA GLY A 12 9.41 -2.40 8.30
C GLY A 12 10.15 -1.92 9.54
N ASP A 13 9.42 -1.25 10.44
CA ASP A 13 9.91 -0.78 11.73
C ASP A 13 9.32 -1.56 12.92
N TRP A 14 8.23 -2.30 12.72
CA TRP A 14 7.54 -3.09 13.73
C TRP A 14 7.38 -4.56 13.30
N GLY A 15 8.47 -5.31 13.33
CA GLY A 15 8.57 -6.67 12.79
C GLY A 15 8.04 -7.78 13.70
N CYS A 16 7.00 -7.53 14.50
CA CYS A 16 6.47 -8.54 15.43
C CYS A 16 4.99 -8.38 15.77
N ILE A 17 4.42 -9.44 16.36
CA ILE A 17 3.19 -9.35 17.14
C ILE A 17 3.55 -9.21 18.63
N GLY A 18 2.94 -8.23 19.30
CA GLY A 18 3.23 -7.93 20.71
C GLY A 18 2.07 -8.32 21.64
N PHE A 19 2.41 -8.71 22.87
CA PHE A 19 1.49 -9.18 23.90
C PHE A 19 1.76 -8.44 25.21
N ALA A 20 0.68 -8.11 25.92
CA ALA A 20 0.77 -7.39 27.19
C ALA A 20 1.53 -8.17 28.28
N ASP A 21 1.44 -9.50 28.24
CA ASP A 21 2.10 -10.38 29.21
C ASP A 21 2.57 -11.69 28.54
N GLU A 22 3.49 -12.38 29.22
CA GLU A 22 4.08 -13.63 28.74
C GLU A 22 3.08 -14.77 28.63
N SER A 23 2.05 -14.79 29.48
CA SER A 23 1.03 -15.85 29.48
C SER A 23 0.20 -15.82 28.20
N ARG A 24 -0.13 -14.61 27.72
CA ARG A 24 -0.83 -14.38 26.45
C ARG A 24 0.01 -14.83 25.26
N ARG A 25 1.28 -14.44 25.22
CA ARG A 25 2.25 -14.89 24.19
C ARG A 25 2.35 -16.42 24.18
N SER A 26 2.50 -17.02 25.36
CA SER A 26 2.65 -18.48 25.51
C SER A 26 1.39 -19.24 25.09
N ARG A 27 0.20 -18.68 25.35
CA ARG A 27 -1.07 -19.22 24.84
C ARG A 27 -1.12 -19.17 23.32
N TYR A 28 -0.75 -18.04 22.70
CA TYR A 28 -0.70 -17.93 21.25
C TYR A 28 0.21 -19.01 20.65
N LEU A 29 1.46 -19.09 21.11
CA LEU A 29 2.45 -20.06 20.62
C LEU A 29 2.00 -21.53 20.75
N ARG A 30 1.24 -21.87 21.80
CA ARG A 30 0.67 -23.21 22.00
C ARG A 30 -0.45 -23.54 21.01
N LEU A 31 -1.19 -22.53 20.56
CA LEU A 31 -2.37 -22.70 19.70
C LEU A 31 -2.06 -22.45 18.22
N SER A 32 -0.97 -21.77 17.90
CA SER A 32 -0.49 -21.52 16.54
C SER A 32 0.66 -22.48 16.15
N ARG A 33 1.19 -22.32 14.94
CA ARG A 33 2.37 -23.03 14.45
C ARG A 33 3.29 -22.09 13.67
N PRO A 34 4.60 -22.38 13.55
CA PRO A 34 5.49 -21.59 12.68
C PRO A 34 4.91 -21.43 11.26
N GLY A 35 5.10 -20.26 10.65
CA GLY A 35 4.51 -19.93 9.34
C GLY A 35 3.02 -19.60 9.40
N THR A 36 2.45 -19.42 10.59
CA THR A 36 1.05 -18.99 10.73
C THR A 36 0.87 -17.58 10.20
N LEU A 37 -0.16 -17.40 9.36
CA LEU A 37 -0.60 -16.10 8.89
C LEU A 37 -1.51 -15.42 9.91
N VAL A 38 -1.25 -14.15 10.18
CA VAL A 38 -2.03 -13.28 11.07
C VAL A 38 -2.50 -12.06 10.29
N ALA A 39 -3.81 -11.95 10.08
CA ALA A 39 -4.44 -10.77 9.53
C ALA A 39 -4.46 -9.66 10.60
N ILE A 40 -4.08 -8.45 10.19
CA ILE A 40 -4.01 -7.28 11.06
C ILE A 40 -5.08 -6.30 10.64
N TYR A 41 -6.01 -6.00 11.54
CA TYR A 41 -6.90 -4.85 11.40
C TYR A 41 -6.48 -3.72 12.33
N VAL A 42 -6.72 -2.48 11.92
CA VAL A 42 -6.45 -1.33 12.78
C VAL A 42 -7.64 -1.11 13.70
N THR A 43 -7.38 -0.93 14.99
CA THR A 43 -8.45 -0.69 15.98
C THR A 43 -9.32 0.51 15.60
N LYS A 44 -10.63 0.48 15.90
CA LYS A 44 -11.53 1.59 15.53
C LYS A 44 -11.27 2.89 16.29
N GLY A 45 -10.70 2.82 17.49
CA GLY A 45 -10.47 3.98 18.36
C GLY A 45 -9.05 4.56 18.29
N ARG A 46 -8.10 3.92 17.62
CA ARG A 46 -6.68 4.30 17.60
C ARG A 46 -6.06 4.03 16.23
N GLY A 47 -4.98 4.75 15.92
CA GLY A 47 -4.25 4.65 14.65
C GLY A 47 -4.74 5.62 13.58
N PRO A 48 -4.14 5.56 12.37
CA PRO A 48 -4.50 6.42 11.23
C PRO A 48 -5.97 6.28 10.86
N GLU A 49 -6.66 7.40 10.66
CA GLU A 49 -8.12 7.46 10.53
C GLU A 49 -8.64 6.62 9.36
N GLU A 50 -7.94 6.66 8.24
CA GLU A 50 -8.22 5.94 7.01
C GLU A 50 -8.11 4.42 7.15
N MET A 51 -7.35 3.93 8.14
CA MET A 51 -7.14 2.50 8.41
C MET A 51 -8.12 1.95 9.45
N ARG A 52 -8.71 2.80 10.31
CA ARG A 52 -9.50 2.38 11.47
C ARG A 52 -10.62 1.41 11.09
N GLY A 53 -10.66 0.28 11.78
CA GLY A 53 -11.64 -0.78 11.57
C GLY A 53 -11.42 -1.63 10.32
N LYS A 54 -10.37 -1.38 9.53
CA LYS A 54 -10.09 -2.10 8.28
C LYS A 54 -8.94 -3.07 8.46
N VAL A 55 -8.98 -4.17 7.69
CA VAL A 55 -7.87 -5.11 7.57
C VAL A 55 -6.87 -4.53 6.56
N VAL A 56 -5.65 -4.28 7.01
CA VAL A 56 -4.65 -3.50 6.25
C VAL A 56 -3.43 -4.32 5.83
N GLY A 57 -3.25 -5.51 6.42
CA GLY A 57 -2.13 -6.37 6.07
C GLY A 57 -2.15 -7.72 6.75
N VAL A 58 -1.14 -8.51 6.42
CA VAL A 58 -0.96 -9.87 6.90
C VAL A 58 0.50 -10.08 7.28
N LEU A 59 0.74 -10.72 8.42
CA LEU A 59 2.06 -11.14 8.88
C LEU A 59 2.18 -12.67 8.80
N GLU A 60 3.32 -13.17 8.38
CA GLU A 60 3.76 -14.54 8.64
C GLU A 60 4.63 -14.55 9.91
N VAL A 61 4.41 -15.51 10.80
CA VAL A 61 5.03 -15.51 12.15
C VAL A 61 5.91 -16.74 12.38
N SER A 62 7.14 -16.52 12.86
CA SER A 62 8.19 -17.56 13.01
C SER A 62 8.03 -18.50 14.21
N HIS A 63 7.25 -18.10 15.23
CA HIS A 63 7.29 -18.64 16.61
C HIS A 63 8.57 -18.33 17.41
N GLN A 64 9.52 -17.54 16.88
CA GLN A 64 10.63 -17.03 17.68
C GLN A 64 10.09 -16.00 18.67
N ALA A 65 10.00 -16.39 19.95
CA ALA A 65 9.61 -15.52 21.04
C ALA A 65 10.78 -14.67 21.53
N GLY A 66 10.51 -13.45 21.95
CA GLY A 66 11.51 -12.53 22.49
C GLY A 66 10.88 -11.31 23.13
N HIS A 67 11.72 -10.34 23.45
CA HIS A 67 11.28 -9.01 23.85
C HIS A 67 11.03 -8.14 22.61
N ALA A 68 9.99 -7.30 22.63
CA ALA A 68 9.58 -6.48 21.48
C ALA A 68 10.71 -5.59 20.93
N ARG A 69 11.57 -5.06 21.81
CA ARG A 69 12.78 -4.29 21.44
C ARG A 69 13.73 -5.04 20.48
N GLU A 70 13.74 -6.37 20.48
CA GLU A 70 14.58 -7.16 19.58
C GLU A 70 14.03 -7.19 18.14
N PHE A 71 12.74 -6.87 17.96
CA PHE A 71 12.01 -7.00 16.69
C PHE A 71 11.39 -5.68 16.22
N ILE A 72 11.70 -4.56 16.87
CA ILE A 72 11.28 -3.21 16.51
C ILE A 72 12.55 -2.39 16.26
N SER A 73 12.53 -1.51 15.26
CA SER A 73 13.67 -0.63 14.98
C SER A 73 13.99 0.27 16.18
N GLY A 74 15.26 0.65 16.33
CA GLY A 74 15.72 1.41 17.49
C GLY A 74 14.97 2.72 17.68
N ASP A 75 14.76 3.46 16.58
CA ASP A 75 14.04 4.73 16.57
C ASP A 75 12.56 4.53 16.92
N ARG A 76 11.91 3.54 16.31
CA ARG A 76 10.50 3.23 16.59
C ARG A 76 10.29 2.74 18.03
N TRP A 77 11.26 2.02 18.58
CA TRP A 77 11.25 1.63 19.99
C TRP A 77 11.39 2.83 20.92
N ALA A 78 12.27 3.78 20.60
CA ALA A 78 12.45 5.00 21.38
C ALA A 78 11.17 5.87 21.36
N GLU A 79 10.55 6.04 20.18
CA GLU A 79 9.26 6.75 20.04
C GLU A 79 8.18 6.10 20.91
N LYS A 80 8.02 4.77 20.80
CA LYS A 80 7.07 3.99 21.60
C LYS A 80 7.27 4.19 23.11
N GLU A 81 8.52 4.20 23.59
CA GLU A 81 8.80 4.39 25.01
C GLU A 81 8.70 5.85 25.47
N SER A 82 8.81 6.81 24.54
CA SER A 82 8.58 8.22 24.85
C SER A 82 7.10 8.56 25.05
N ASP A 83 6.20 7.89 24.31
CA ASP A 83 4.76 8.11 24.36
C ASP A 83 4.11 7.45 25.61
N PRO A 84 3.47 8.22 26.52
CA PRO A 84 2.79 7.69 27.70
C PRO A 84 1.73 6.61 27.39
N GLU A 85 1.11 6.65 26.22
CA GLU A 85 0.07 5.69 25.84
C GLU A 85 0.63 4.34 25.38
N TYR A 86 1.90 4.28 25.00
CA TYR A 86 2.59 3.09 24.48
C TYR A 86 3.67 2.55 25.43
N ARG A 87 4.21 3.41 26.30
CA ARG A 87 5.31 3.07 27.22
C ARG A 87 5.01 1.80 28.01
N GLY A 88 5.95 0.86 27.98
CA GLY A 88 5.83 -0.41 28.73
C GLY A 88 4.77 -1.38 28.21
N LYS A 89 4.03 -1.06 27.14
CA LYS A 89 3.04 -1.98 26.55
C LYS A 89 3.67 -2.95 25.56
N TRP A 90 3.05 -4.13 25.46
CA TRP A 90 3.35 -5.18 24.47
C TRP A 90 4.80 -5.65 24.43
N LEU A 91 5.44 -5.79 25.59
CA LEU A 91 6.86 -6.13 25.71
C LEU A 91 7.18 -7.57 25.27
N PHE A 92 6.22 -8.48 25.37
CA PHE A 92 6.41 -9.88 25.00
C PHE A 92 6.02 -10.06 23.55
N ALA A 93 6.95 -10.49 22.69
CA ALA A 93 6.72 -10.49 21.26
C ALA A 93 7.02 -11.85 20.62
N VAL A 94 6.44 -12.06 19.43
CA VAL A 94 6.80 -13.13 18.51
C VAL A 94 7.16 -12.51 17.17
N ARG A 95 8.34 -12.87 16.65
CA ARG A 95 8.92 -12.31 15.44
C ARG A 95 8.12 -12.66 14.17
N ALA A 96 7.85 -11.66 13.35
CA ALA A 96 7.34 -11.84 12.00
C ALA A 96 8.49 -12.16 11.02
N THR A 97 8.22 -13.01 10.03
CA THR A 97 9.20 -13.43 9.01
C THR A 97 8.96 -12.74 7.68
N ARG A 98 7.70 -12.52 7.34
CA ARG A 98 7.24 -11.88 6.10
C ARG A 98 6.00 -11.05 6.39
N ALA A 99 5.77 -10.03 5.58
CA ALA A 99 4.59 -9.19 5.70
C ALA A 99 4.08 -8.78 4.32
N TRP A 100 2.76 -8.66 4.22
CA TRP A 100 2.09 -8.17 3.04
C TRP A 100 1.17 -7.02 3.41
N ARG A 101 1.27 -5.92 2.67
CA ARG A 101 0.32 -4.81 2.75
C ARG A 101 -0.80 -5.05 1.76
N ILE A 102 -2.04 -4.90 2.22
CA ILE A 102 -3.19 -4.77 1.32
C ILE A 102 -3.17 -3.35 0.76
N ILE A 103 -3.38 -3.21 -0.55
CA ILE A 103 -3.45 -1.88 -1.15
C ILE A 103 -4.58 -1.06 -0.51
N PRO A 104 -4.42 0.26 -0.29
CA PRO A 104 -5.44 1.08 0.35
C PRO A 104 -6.81 0.99 -0.30
N GLU A 105 -6.85 0.84 -1.63
CA GLU A 105 -8.07 0.71 -2.42
C GLU A 105 -8.85 -0.60 -2.14
N ASP A 106 -8.16 -1.65 -1.67
CA ASP A 106 -8.77 -2.94 -1.32
C ASP A 106 -8.99 -3.09 0.21
N TRP A 107 -8.71 -2.06 1.02
CA TRP A 107 -8.98 -2.11 2.46
C TRP A 107 -10.47 -2.28 2.72
N LYS A 108 -10.81 -3.36 3.43
CA LYS A 108 -12.18 -3.69 3.79
C LYS A 108 -12.38 -3.63 5.31
N PRO A 109 -13.56 -3.22 5.78
CA PRO A 109 -13.94 -3.35 7.18
C PRO A 109 -13.74 -4.79 7.68
N VAL A 110 -13.28 -4.93 8.92
CA VAL A 110 -13.06 -6.24 9.55
C VAL A 110 -14.36 -7.06 9.62
N GLU A 111 -15.51 -6.40 9.76
CA GLU A 111 -16.83 -7.03 9.75
C GLU A 111 -17.23 -7.60 8.39
N GLU A 112 -16.69 -7.05 7.30
CA GLU A 112 -16.96 -7.54 5.95
C GLU A 112 -16.14 -8.79 5.65
N LEU A 113 -14.86 -8.80 6.06
CA LEU A 113 -13.95 -9.93 5.80
C LEU A 113 -14.15 -11.09 6.78
N PHE A 114 -14.46 -10.79 8.04
CA PHE A 114 -14.54 -11.76 9.13
C PHE A 114 -15.85 -11.59 9.94
N PRO A 115 -17.04 -11.61 9.31
CA PRO A 115 -18.33 -11.28 9.93
C PRO A 115 -18.73 -12.11 11.14
N THR A 116 -18.29 -13.36 11.21
CA THR A 116 -18.55 -14.31 12.30
C THR A 116 -17.41 -14.26 13.31
N THR A 117 -16.16 -14.43 12.87
CA THR A 117 -14.99 -14.38 13.78
C THR A 117 -14.95 -13.09 14.59
N TYR A 118 -15.23 -11.94 13.96
CA TYR A 118 -15.22 -10.64 14.61
C TYR A 118 -16.45 -10.41 15.51
N ARG A 119 -17.62 -10.91 15.14
CA ARG A 119 -18.86 -10.74 15.93
C ARG A 119 -18.85 -11.58 17.20
N ASP A 120 -18.34 -12.80 17.11
CA ASP A 120 -18.34 -13.77 18.21
C ASP A 120 -17.19 -13.51 19.20
N SER A 121 -16.35 -12.51 18.95
CA SER A 121 -15.20 -12.16 19.79
C SER A 121 -15.22 -10.67 20.14
N ASN A 122 -15.01 -10.33 21.42
CA ASN A 122 -14.86 -8.93 21.81
C ASN A 122 -13.57 -8.32 21.18
N PRO A 123 -13.60 -7.10 20.61
CA PRO A 123 -12.42 -6.43 20.05
C PRO A 123 -11.19 -6.39 20.98
N GLU A 124 -11.39 -6.21 22.29
CA GLU A 124 -10.31 -6.22 23.28
C GLU A 124 -9.68 -7.61 23.41
N PHE A 125 -10.49 -8.67 23.29
CA PHE A 125 -10.02 -10.05 23.30
C PHE A 125 -9.21 -10.35 22.03
N ILE A 126 -9.69 -9.91 20.86
CA ILE A 126 -8.96 -10.05 19.59
C ILE A 126 -7.60 -9.34 19.66
N GLY A 127 -7.55 -8.12 20.19
CA GLY A 127 -6.30 -7.38 20.34
C GLY A 127 -5.34 -7.98 21.39
N SER A 128 -5.88 -8.54 22.47
CA SER A 128 -5.06 -9.07 23.57
C SER A 128 -4.52 -10.48 23.33
N TYR A 129 -5.31 -11.34 22.67
CA TYR A 129 -5.01 -12.77 22.54
C TYR A 129 -4.83 -13.23 21.09
N GLY A 130 -5.37 -12.46 20.13
CA GLY A 130 -5.64 -12.97 18.79
C GLY A 130 -6.71 -14.08 18.81
N VAL A 131 -7.39 -14.24 17.68
CA VAL A 131 -8.39 -15.29 17.49
C VAL A 131 -8.12 -16.06 16.21
N LYS A 132 -8.46 -17.35 16.21
CA LYS A 132 -8.38 -18.17 14.99
C LYS A 132 -9.53 -17.78 14.07
N VAL A 133 -9.21 -17.47 12.82
CA VAL A 133 -10.19 -17.15 11.78
C VAL A 133 -10.79 -18.45 11.24
N LEU A 134 -12.10 -18.45 10.98
CA LEU A 134 -12.78 -19.55 10.30
C LEU A 134 -12.24 -19.72 8.86
N ASP A 135 -12.02 -20.97 8.44
CA ASP A 135 -11.41 -21.25 7.13
C ASP A 135 -12.22 -20.67 5.96
N ALA A 136 -13.56 -20.62 6.10
CA ALA A 136 -14.44 -20.02 5.11
C ALA A 136 -14.23 -18.50 4.96
N GLU A 137 -13.97 -17.79 6.06
CA GLU A 137 -13.75 -16.34 6.05
C GLU A 137 -12.34 -15.98 5.57
N ALA A 138 -11.35 -16.83 5.86
CA ALA A 138 -9.98 -16.65 5.38
C ALA A 138 -9.88 -16.61 3.84
N GLN A 139 -10.80 -17.26 3.13
CA GLN A 139 -10.84 -17.24 1.65
C GLN A 139 -11.07 -15.84 1.09
N SER A 140 -11.85 -15.00 1.78
CA SER A 140 -12.08 -13.62 1.35
C SER A 140 -10.79 -12.80 1.39
N LEU A 141 -9.96 -13.01 2.43
CA LEU A 141 -8.66 -12.35 2.55
C LEU A 141 -7.68 -12.79 1.46
N PHE A 142 -7.67 -14.08 1.12
CA PHE A 142 -6.76 -14.63 0.12
C PHE A 142 -6.95 -14.08 -1.30
N ARG A 143 -8.11 -13.47 -1.58
CA ARG A 143 -8.45 -12.85 -2.88
C ARG A 143 -8.00 -11.38 -2.98
N LEU A 144 -7.62 -10.75 -1.87
CA LEU A 144 -7.21 -9.34 -1.88
C LEU A 144 -5.85 -9.16 -2.55
N GLN A 145 -5.66 -8.00 -3.18
CA GLN A 145 -4.38 -7.64 -3.76
C GLN A 145 -3.43 -7.15 -2.67
N VAL A 146 -2.22 -7.70 -2.71
CA VAL A 146 -1.17 -7.39 -1.76
C VAL A 146 0.17 -7.25 -2.46
N TYR A 147 1.08 -6.54 -1.83
CA TYR A 147 2.50 -6.57 -2.16
C TYR A 147 3.28 -6.91 -0.90
N GLU A 148 4.37 -7.67 -1.07
CA GLU A 148 5.25 -8.00 0.06
C GLU A 148 6.02 -6.74 0.46
N THR A 149 6.13 -6.49 1.76
CA THR A 149 6.76 -5.31 2.33
C THR A 149 7.85 -5.75 3.32
N PRO A 150 8.90 -4.95 3.55
CA PRO A 150 9.93 -5.31 4.49
C PRO A 150 9.40 -5.59 5.89
N VAL A 151 10.01 -6.57 6.54
CA VAL A 151 9.88 -6.81 7.98
C VAL A 151 11.19 -6.42 8.66
N TYR A 152 11.11 -5.70 9.78
CA TYR A 152 12.31 -5.36 10.54
C TYR A 152 13.16 -6.60 10.87
N GLY A 153 14.46 -6.53 10.58
CA GLY A 153 15.39 -7.62 10.77
C GLY A 153 15.27 -8.78 9.77
N GLN A 154 14.56 -8.61 8.66
CA GLN A 154 14.57 -9.53 7.52
C GLN A 154 15.83 -9.29 6.66
N THR A 155 16.47 -10.37 6.19
CA THR A 155 17.71 -10.32 5.39
C THR A 155 17.53 -10.80 3.94
N GLY A 156 16.29 -11.06 3.52
CA GLY A 156 15.96 -11.57 2.18
C GLY A 156 15.48 -10.49 1.23
N GLN A 157 15.67 -10.72 -0.07
CA GLN A 157 15.10 -9.88 -1.13
C GLN A 157 13.56 -10.03 -1.14
N ILE A 158 12.86 -8.91 -1.30
CA ILE A 158 11.39 -8.85 -1.24
C ILE A 158 10.84 -8.68 -2.65
N ASP A 159 9.79 -9.43 -2.97
CA ASP A 159 9.02 -9.26 -4.20
C ASP A 159 7.87 -8.28 -3.96
N GLY A 160 8.12 -7.00 -4.26
CA GLY A 160 7.11 -5.94 -4.17
C GLY A 160 6.04 -5.98 -5.27
N THR A 161 5.99 -7.03 -6.10
CA THR A 161 4.99 -7.15 -7.16
C THR A 161 3.60 -7.32 -6.56
N LEU A 162 2.64 -6.53 -7.05
CA LEU A 162 1.25 -6.66 -6.67
C LEU A 162 0.64 -7.96 -7.20
N ARG A 163 0.00 -8.72 -6.33
CA ARG A 163 -0.68 -9.98 -6.67
C ARG A 163 -1.71 -10.36 -5.61
N GLN A 164 -2.57 -11.34 -5.91
CA GLN A 164 -3.47 -11.90 -4.90
C GLN A 164 -2.67 -12.55 -3.76
N LEU A 165 -3.13 -12.39 -2.51
CA LEU A 165 -2.47 -12.97 -1.35
C LEU A 165 -2.27 -14.49 -1.49
N ALA A 166 -3.25 -15.23 -2.03
CA ALA A 166 -3.10 -16.67 -2.31
C ALA A 166 -1.84 -16.99 -3.14
N THR A 167 -1.58 -16.18 -4.16
CA THR A 167 -0.42 -16.33 -5.05
C THR A 167 0.87 -15.86 -4.38
N ALA A 168 0.82 -14.78 -3.60
CA ALA A 168 1.96 -14.23 -2.86
C ALA A 168 2.54 -15.21 -1.82
N LEU A 169 1.68 -16.08 -1.29
CA LEU A 169 2.02 -17.10 -0.29
C LEU A 169 2.67 -18.34 -0.91
N SER A 170 2.53 -18.55 -2.22
CA SER A 170 3.20 -19.67 -2.89
C SER A 170 4.71 -19.49 -2.82
N PRO A 171 5.50 -20.51 -2.44
CA PRO A 171 6.95 -20.44 -2.47
C PRO A 171 7.37 -19.94 -3.86
N SER A 172 8.21 -18.90 -3.91
CA SER A 172 8.83 -18.52 -5.17
C SER A 172 9.49 -19.79 -5.71
N ARG A 173 9.02 -20.29 -6.86
CA ARG A 173 9.81 -21.29 -7.59
C ARG A 173 11.19 -20.67 -7.70
N ALA A 174 12.23 -21.39 -7.29
CA ALA A 174 13.60 -20.99 -7.55
C ALA A 174 13.63 -20.57 -9.02
N VAL A 175 13.80 -19.27 -9.27
CA VAL A 175 13.94 -18.77 -10.62
C VAL A 175 15.21 -19.47 -11.09
N PRO A 176 15.13 -20.40 -12.06
CA PRO A 176 16.34 -21.01 -12.59
C PRO A 176 17.27 -19.85 -12.99
N PRO A 177 18.57 -19.90 -12.65
CA PRO A 177 19.49 -18.87 -13.13
C PRO A 177 19.26 -18.69 -14.62
N ALA A 178 19.01 -17.44 -15.04
CA ALA A 178 18.52 -17.15 -16.38
C ALA A 178 19.49 -17.70 -17.43
N THR A 179 19.12 -18.83 -18.05
CA THR A 179 19.83 -19.40 -19.21
C THR A 179 19.32 -18.83 -20.54
N GLY A 180 18.42 -17.84 -20.47
CA GLY A 180 17.87 -17.06 -21.58
C GLY A 180 16.92 -15.97 -21.08
N PRO A 181 16.48 -15.03 -21.94
CA PRO A 181 15.54 -13.99 -21.56
C PRO A 181 14.21 -14.64 -21.12
N TYR A 182 13.83 -14.45 -19.86
CA TYR A 182 12.53 -14.86 -19.35
C TYR A 182 11.58 -13.66 -19.37
N TRP A 183 10.39 -13.87 -19.90
CA TRP A 183 9.34 -12.85 -19.94
C TRP A 183 8.56 -12.88 -18.64
N VAL A 184 8.68 -11.84 -17.82
CA VAL A 184 7.79 -11.62 -16.68
C VAL A 184 6.51 -11.03 -17.25
N GLY A 185 5.51 -11.88 -17.51
CA GLY A 185 4.18 -11.42 -17.86
C GLY A 185 3.55 -10.75 -16.65
N GLU A 186 3.68 -9.42 -16.53
CA GLU A 186 2.78 -8.64 -15.69
C GLU A 186 1.36 -8.94 -16.18
N THR A 187 0.51 -9.47 -15.30
CA THR A 187 -0.86 -9.79 -15.68
C THR A 187 -1.54 -8.46 -16.00
N ASP A 188 -1.89 -8.24 -17.27
CA ASP A 188 -2.48 -6.98 -17.70
C ASP A 188 -3.89 -6.83 -17.12
N GLY A 189 -3.95 -6.30 -15.89
CA GLY A 189 -5.18 -6.12 -15.13
C GLY A 189 -5.70 -4.68 -15.14
N PRO A 190 -6.81 -4.42 -14.44
CA PRO A 190 -7.43 -3.11 -14.42
C PRO A 190 -6.51 -1.97 -13.97
N LYS A 191 -6.67 -0.79 -14.59
CA LYS A 191 -5.86 0.41 -14.42
C LYS A 191 -6.72 1.66 -14.16
N HIS A 192 -6.19 2.59 -13.37
CA HIS A 192 -6.60 3.97 -13.26
C HIS A 192 -5.65 4.83 -14.10
N LEU A 193 -6.18 5.87 -14.73
CA LEU A 193 -5.37 7.04 -15.09
C LEU A 193 -5.12 7.88 -13.84
N TYR A 194 -4.02 8.62 -13.82
CA TYR A 194 -3.76 9.58 -12.75
C TYR A 194 -3.00 10.81 -13.24
N ILE A 195 -3.16 11.89 -12.48
CA ILE A 195 -2.24 13.03 -12.47
C ILE A 195 -1.73 13.18 -11.04
N LEU A 196 -0.42 13.04 -10.86
CA LEU A 196 0.25 13.39 -9.61
C LEU A 196 0.72 14.83 -9.69
N GLU A 197 0.65 15.53 -8.57
CA GLU A 197 1.08 16.91 -8.41
C GLU A 197 2.11 16.99 -7.29
N LEU A 198 3.21 17.70 -7.52
CA LEU A 198 4.16 18.00 -6.46
C LEU A 198 3.69 19.24 -5.69
N LYS A 199 3.34 19.06 -4.42
CA LYS A 199 3.07 20.14 -3.47
C LYS A 199 4.39 20.67 -2.91
N GLY A 200 4.42 21.97 -2.64
CA GLY A 200 5.59 22.69 -2.13
C GLY A 200 5.85 23.97 -2.92
N ASP A 201 6.99 24.60 -2.69
CA ASP A 201 7.41 25.80 -3.41
C ASP A 201 8.04 25.42 -4.77
N THR A 202 7.26 25.56 -5.85
CA THR A 202 7.69 25.30 -7.23
C THR A 202 8.92 26.13 -7.62
N ALA A 203 9.00 27.38 -7.15
CA ALA A 203 10.11 28.29 -7.47
C ALA A 203 11.40 27.79 -6.82
N ALA A 204 11.34 27.41 -5.55
CA ALA A 204 12.46 26.80 -4.83
C ALA A 204 12.87 25.46 -5.45
N TYR A 205 11.91 24.62 -5.86
CA TYR A 205 12.20 23.32 -6.48
C TYR A 205 12.97 23.45 -7.80
N LEU A 206 12.53 24.38 -8.66
CA LEU A 206 13.14 24.60 -9.97
C LEU A 206 14.35 25.54 -9.92
N GLY A 207 14.62 26.17 -8.78
CA GLY A 207 15.64 27.21 -8.64
C GLY A 207 15.35 28.45 -9.50
N ARG A 208 14.06 28.82 -9.63
CA ARG A 208 13.59 29.92 -10.47
C ARG A 208 13.00 31.06 -9.64
N PRO A 209 13.01 32.29 -10.15
CA PRO A 209 12.23 33.39 -9.58
C PRO A 209 10.72 33.06 -9.55
N ALA A 210 10.03 33.50 -8.48
CA ALA A 210 8.62 33.16 -8.25
C ALA A 210 7.68 33.68 -9.35
N ASP A 211 7.97 34.84 -9.93
CA ASP A 211 7.23 35.46 -11.04
C ASP A 211 7.29 34.64 -12.33
N GLN A 212 8.31 33.80 -12.51
CA GLN A 212 8.43 32.92 -13.69
C GLN A 212 7.60 31.63 -13.58
N VAL A 213 7.18 31.27 -12.37
CA VAL A 213 6.46 30.01 -12.12
C VAL A 213 5.14 30.23 -11.38
N GLU A 214 4.71 31.47 -11.26
CA GLU A 214 3.46 31.84 -10.61
C GLU A 214 2.27 31.17 -11.31
N GLY A 215 1.43 30.47 -10.53
CA GLY A 215 0.27 29.73 -11.04
C GLY A 215 0.60 28.43 -11.78
N LEU A 216 1.88 28.04 -11.86
CA LEU A 216 2.31 26.79 -12.47
C LEU A 216 2.54 25.71 -11.42
N THR A 217 2.26 24.46 -11.79
CA THR A 217 2.49 23.30 -10.95
C THR A 217 3.26 22.21 -11.68
N ILE A 218 4.10 21.49 -10.93
CA ILE A 218 4.82 20.32 -11.44
C ILE A 218 3.89 19.13 -11.35
N ILE A 219 3.66 18.48 -12.49
CA ILE A 219 2.81 17.30 -12.59
C ILE A 219 3.51 16.13 -13.27
N LYS A 220 2.98 14.95 -12.97
CA LYS A 220 3.27 13.72 -13.69
C LYS A 220 1.96 13.04 -14.05
N VAL A 221 1.79 12.74 -15.33
CA VAL A 221 0.65 11.95 -15.82
C VAL A 221 1.05 10.49 -15.98
N GLY A 222 0.08 9.58 -15.88
CA GLY A 222 0.31 8.18 -16.16
C GLY A 222 -0.88 7.29 -15.86
N PHE A 223 -0.64 5.99 -15.84
CA PHE A 223 -1.61 5.00 -15.39
C PHE A 223 -0.98 4.00 -14.43
N SER A 224 -1.79 3.44 -13.55
CA SER A 224 -1.38 2.36 -12.65
C SER A 224 -2.61 1.65 -12.10
N ARG A 225 -2.42 0.50 -11.46
CA ARG A 225 -3.52 -0.13 -10.72
C ARG A 225 -3.86 0.61 -9.41
N SER A 226 -2.88 1.24 -8.77
CA SER A 226 -3.04 2.02 -7.52
C SER A 226 -2.26 3.34 -7.64
N PRO A 227 -2.94 4.45 -7.97
CA PRO A 227 -2.31 5.77 -8.01
C PRO A 227 -1.68 6.16 -6.67
N LEU A 228 -2.26 5.75 -5.54
CA LEU A 228 -1.72 6.01 -4.21
C LEU A 228 -0.38 5.32 -3.97
N SER A 229 -0.30 4.01 -4.27
CA SER A 229 0.94 3.26 -4.16
C SER A 229 2.01 3.80 -5.11
N ARG A 230 1.61 4.22 -6.32
CA ARG A 230 2.53 4.85 -7.28
C ARG A 230 3.06 6.20 -6.79
N ARG A 231 2.20 7.00 -6.17
CA ARG A 231 2.58 8.24 -5.49
C ARG A 231 3.55 7.96 -4.34
N ASP A 232 3.30 6.96 -3.50
CA ASP A 232 4.21 6.59 -2.40
C ASP A 232 5.56 6.12 -2.90
N GLN A 233 5.58 5.34 -3.99
CA GLN A 233 6.81 4.88 -4.62
C GLN A 233 7.64 6.04 -5.18
N ILE A 234 7.00 7.09 -5.69
CA ILE A 234 7.71 8.29 -6.14
C ILE A 234 8.18 9.09 -4.93
N GLN A 235 7.34 9.26 -3.91
CA GLN A 235 7.67 9.99 -2.68
C GLN A 235 8.85 9.35 -1.93
N SER A 236 8.96 8.02 -1.92
CA SER A 236 10.03 7.32 -1.18
C SER A 236 11.43 7.55 -1.74
N ALA A 237 11.55 8.11 -2.95
CA ALA A 237 12.83 8.54 -3.50
C ALA A 237 13.29 9.91 -2.97
N TYR A 238 12.44 10.64 -2.25
CA TYR A 238 12.72 11.95 -1.68
C TYR A 238 12.87 11.87 -0.15
N PRO A 239 13.74 12.69 0.46
CA PRO A 239 13.72 12.88 1.89
C PRO A 239 12.39 13.53 2.32
N LEU A 240 11.97 13.27 3.56
CA LEU A 240 10.86 13.99 4.18
C LEU A 240 11.19 15.50 4.23
N GLY A 241 10.27 16.35 3.80
CA GLY A 241 10.49 17.79 3.71
C GLY A 241 9.29 18.52 3.13
N GLN A 242 9.51 19.73 2.62
CA GLN A 242 8.45 20.59 2.09
C GLN A 242 7.80 20.12 0.78
N PHE A 243 8.34 19.06 0.17
CA PHE A 243 7.93 18.57 -1.14
C PHE A 243 7.21 17.23 -1.03
N GLU A 244 5.93 17.24 -1.39
CA GLU A 244 5.05 16.08 -1.24
C GLU A 244 4.28 15.80 -2.52
N TRP A 245 4.37 14.57 -3.03
CA TRP A 245 3.53 14.14 -4.13
C TRP A 245 2.11 13.84 -3.66
N ALA A 246 1.13 14.46 -4.32
CA ALA A 246 -0.29 14.21 -4.10
C ALA A 246 -0.94 13.65 -5.38
N VAL A 247 -1.97 12.82 -5.21
CA VAL A 247 -2.85 12.46 -6.33
C VAL A 247 -3.80 13.63 -6.54
N ARG A 248 -3.65 14.33 -7.67
CA ARG A 248 -4.56 15.41 -8.06
C ARG A 248 -5.77 14.87 -8.83
N TYR A 249 -5.51 13.91 -9.72
CA TYR A 249 -6.58 13.16 -10.40
C TYR A 249 -6.35 11.65 -10.33
N PRO A 250 -7.42 10.85 -10.21
CA PRO A 250 -8.81 11.30 -10.00
C PRO A 250 -8.98 11.96 -8.61
N GLU A 251 -9.89 12.93 -8.49
CA GLU A 251 -10.16 13.64 -7.23
C GLU A 251 -10.59 12.70 -6.10
N SER A 252 -11.19 11.56 -6.48
CA SER A 252 -11.58 10.49 -5.57
C SER A 252 -11.33 9.14 -6.22
N ILE A 253 -10.61 8.26 -5.52
CA ILE A 253 -10.37 6.87 -5.91
C ILE A 253 -11.37 6.01 -5.14
N VAL A 254 -12.55 5.77 -5.71
CA VAL A 254 -13.59 4.93 -5.13
C VAL A 254 -13.84 3.75 -6.05
N GLY A 255 -13.78 2.54 -5.50
CA GLY A 255 -14.06 1.32 -6.23
C GLY A 255 -12.88 0.84 -7.09
N PRO A 256 -13.10 -0.24 -7.87
CA PRO A 256 -12.05 -0.86 -8.67
C PRO A 256 -11.61 0.04 -9.84
N PRO A 257 -10.42 -0.19 -10.41
CA PRO A 257 -9.96 0.58 -11.55
C PRO A 257 -10.90 0.49 -12.76
N PRO A 258 -11.25 1.62 -13.40
CA PRO A 258 -12.29 1.68 -14.42
C PRO A 258 -11.87 1.10 -15.78
N TYR A 259 -10.56 1.06 -16.06
CA TYR A 259 -10.05 0.58 -17.35
C TYR A 259 -9.57 -0.85 -17.22
N PRO A 260 -10.00 -1.78 -18.09
CA PRO A 260 -9.79 -3.21 -17.87
C PRO A 260 -8.34 -3.67 -18.07
N ASN A 261 -7.54 -2.93 -18.85
CA ASN A 261 -6.20 -3.32 -19.26
C ASN A 261 -5.32 -2.10 -19.59
N ALA A 262 -4.02 -2.33 -19.76
CA ALA A 262 -3.02 -1.32 -20.05
C ALA A 262 -3.25 -0.68 -21.41
N ARG A 263 -3.69 -1.43 -22.43
CA ARG A 263 -3.95 -0.87 -23.77
C ARG A 263 -4.94 0.30 -23.72
N VAL A 264 -6.03 0.16 -22.97
CA VAL A 264 -7.02 1.24 -22.79
C VAL A 264 -6.41 2.41 -22.01
N ALA A 265 -5.65 2.12 -20.96
CA ALA A 265 -5.03 3.16 -20.14
C ALA A 265 -3.90 3.91 -20.86
N ILE A 266 -3.13 3.24 -21.73
CA ILE A 266 -2.10 3.83 -22.59
C ILE A 266 -2.74 4.86 -23.53
N ALA A 267 -3.90 4.55 -24.13
CA ALA A 267 -4.60 5.52 -24.98
C ALA A 267 -4.96 6.81 -24.21
N GLY A 268 -5.35 6.69 -22.94
CA GLY A 268 -5.59 7.83 -22.06
C GLY A 268 -4.31 8.58 -21.69
N GLU A 269 -3.25 7.87 -21.30
CA GLU A 269 -1.96 8.49 -20.98
C GLU A 269 -1.36 9.22 -22.18
N ASP A 270 -1.38 8.62 -23.36
CA ASP A 270 -0.87 9.23 -24.59
C ASP A 270 -1.65 10.50 -24.94
N ALA A 271 -2.98 10.50 -24.74
CA ALA A 271 -3.78 11.70 -24.93
C ALA A 271 -3.45 12.80 -23.92
N MET A 272 -3.13 12.46 -22.66
CA MET A 272 -2.65 13.41 -21.66
C MET A 272 -1.30 14.01 -22.06
N LYS A 273 -0.33 13.15 -22.40
CA LYS A 273 1.02 13.57 -22.83
C LYS A 273 0.94 14.46 -24.08
N LYS A 274 0.11 14.08 -25.05
CA LYS A 274 -0.15 14.86 -26.26
C LYS A 274 -0.75 16.24 -25.94
N ARG A 275 -1.78 16.31 -25.10
CA ARG A 275 -2.42 17.56 -24.68
C ARG A 275 -1.40 18.52 -24.05
N LEU A 276 -0.55 18.02 -23.15
CA LEU A 276 0.48 18.82 -22.49
C LEU A 276 1.48 19.39 -23.49
N VAL A 277 1.97 18.58 -24.43
CA VAL A 277 2.93 19.02 -25.44
C VAL A 277 2.31 20.02 -26.42
N GLU A 278 1.10 19.75 -26.93
CA GLU A 278 0.45 20.60 -27.93
C GLU A 278 0.00 21.96 -27.37
N GLU A 279 -0.35 22.03 -26.08
CA GLU A 279 -0.76 23.27 -25.43
C GLU A 279 0.36 23.97 -24.65
N GLY A 280 1.61 23.55 -24.86
CA GLY A 280 2.80 24.31 -24.43
C GLY A 280 3.21 24.13 -22.97
N ALA A 281 2.85 23.03 -22.31
CA ALA A 281 3.45 22.68 -21.03
C ALA A 281 4.98 22.54 -21.18
N GLU A 282 5.73 23.05 -20.22
CA GLU A 282 7.19 22.90 -20.23
C GLU A 282 7.56 21.48 -19.77
N VAL A 283 8.41 20.80 -20.54
CA VAL A 283 8.94 19.47 -20.19
C VAL A 283 10.14 19.64 -19.27
N LEU A 284 10.03 19.16 -18.04
CA LEU A 284 11.09 19.27 -17.01
C LEU A 284 12.07 18.09 -17.03
N GLY A 285 11.92 17.19 -18.01
CA GLY A 285 12.71 15.97 -18.17
C GLY A 285 11.96 14.71 -17.73
N GLY A 286 12.26 13.59 -18.39
CA GLY A 286 11.59 12.31 -18.15
C GLY A 286 10.08 12.40 -18.42
N GLU A 287 9.27 12.19 -17.38
CA GLU A 287 7.81 12.19 -17.45
C GLU A 287 7.17 13.32 -16.61
N PHE A 288 7.89 14.44 -16.41
CA PHE A 288 7.47 15.57 -15.60
C PHE A 288 7.22 16.82 -16.45
N PHE A 289 6.15 17.54 -16.11
CA PHE A 289 5.70 18.72 -16.85
C PHE A 289 5.39 19.87 -15.87
N LEU A 290 5.63 21.10 -16.32
CA LEU A 290 5.18 22.32 -15.65
C LEU A 290 4.01 22.89 -16.44
N ALA A 291 2.86 23.04 -15.79
CA ALA A 291 1.63 23.49 -16.43
C ALA A 291 0.78 24.35 -15.49
N ASP A 292 -0.02 25.25 -16.07
CA ASP A 292 -1.06 25.97 -15.34
C ASP A 292 -2.25 25.07 -15.00
N ASP A 293 -3.03 25.49 -14.01
CA ASP A 293 -4.19 24.76 -13.50
C ASP A 293 -5.20 24.37 -14.61
N GLY A 294 -5.47 25.29 -15.53
CA GLY A 294 -6.41 25.09 -16.62
C GLY A 294 -5.93 24.00 -17.58
N LEU A 295 -4.64 23.99 -17.92
CA LEU A 295 -4.05 22.95 -18.75
C LEU A 295 -4.06 21.59 -18.04
N VAL A 296 -3.81 21.54 -16.73
CA VAL A 296 -3.90 20.29 -15.94
C VAL A 296 -5.31 19.69 -16.02
N ILE A 297 -6.35 20.52 -15.86
CA ILE A 297 -7.75 20.08 -15.95
C ILE A 297 -8.08 19.56 -17.37
N ARG A 298 -7.71 20.31 -18.42
CA ARG A 298 -7.94 19.89 -19.82
C ARG A 298 -7.19 18.59 -20.15
N THR A 299 -5.99 18.42 -19.61
CA THR A 299 -5.18 17.20 -19.73
C THR A 299 -5.92 16.01 -19.16
N TRP A 300 -6.44 16.11 -17.94
CA TRP A 300 -7.21 15.03 -17.32
C TRP A 300 -8.41 14.59 -18.18
N TYR A 301 -9.22 15.55 -18.64
CA TYR A 301 -10.39 15.24 -19.46
C TYR A 301 -10.03 14.67 -20.83
N ALA A 302 -8.93 15.11 -21.45
CA ALA A 302 -8.42 14.53 -22.68
C ALA A 302 -8.05 13.04 -22.51
N GLY A 303 -7.34 12.73 -21.41
CA GLY A 303 -6.98 11.35 -21.08
C GLY A 303 -8.20 10.46 -20.81
N LYS A 304 -9.12 10.96 -19.97
CA LYS A 304 -10.36 10.24 -19.65
C LYS A 304 -11.19 9.96 -20.92
N PHE A 305 -11.41 10.97 -21.75
CA PHE A 305 -12.17 10.82 -23.00
C PHE A 305 -11.55 9.77 -23.94
N ALA A 306 -10.22 9.79 -24.10
CA ALA A 306 -9.52 8.84 -24.96
C ALA A 306 -9.60 7.41 -24.41
N ALA A 307 -9.41 7.22 -23.11
CA ALA A 307 -9.53 5.91 -22.46
C ALA A 307 -10.97 5.39 -22.51
N ASP A 308 -11.97 6.23 -22.23
CA ASP A 308 -13.39 5.84 -22.31
C ASP A 308 -13.77 5.45 -23.74
N SER A 309 -13.28 6.18 -24.76
CA SER A 309 -13.48 5.87 -26.17
C SER A 309 -12.81 4.54 -26.57
N ALA A 310 -11.57 4.31 -26.13
CA ALA A 310 -10.85 3.06 -26.38
C ALA A 310 -11.52 1.86 -25.70
N ASN A 311 -12.08 2.08 -24.51
CA ASN A 311 -12.82 1.06 -23.77
C ASN A 311 -14.13 0.67 -24.48
N ALA A 312 -14.89 1.66 -24.96
CA ALA A 312 -16.12 1.44 -25.72
C ALA A 312 -15.83 0.68 -27.04
N ALA A 313 -14.75 1.02 -27.74
CA ALA A 313 -14.32 0.32 -28.94
C ALA A 313 -13.90 -1.15 -28.66
N ALA A 314 -13.31 -1.41 -27.50
CA ALA A 314 -12.90 -2.76 -27.08
C ALA A 314 -14.07 -3.66 -26.64
N GLY A 315 -15.20 -3.07 -26.22
CA GLY A 315 -16.42 -3.81 -25.85
C GLY A 315 -17.40 -4.06 -27.00
N SER A 316 -17.13 -3.52 -28.20
CA SER A 316 -17.99 -3.66 -29.40
C SER A 316 -17.49 -4.73 -30.38
N THR A 317 -16.52 -5.55 -29.97
CA THR A 317 -15.94 -6.69 -30.72
C THR A 317 -16.19 -7.98 -29.95
#